data_AF-A0A428SPF3-F1
#
_entry.id   AF-A0A428SPF3-F1
#
_cell.length_a   1.000
_cell.length_b   1.000
_cell.length_c   1.000
_cell.angle_alpha   90.00
_cell.angle_beta   90.00
_cell.angle_gamma   90.00
#
_symmetry.space_group_name_H-M   'P 1'
#
loop_
_entity.id
_entity.type
_entity.pdbx_description
1 polymer ?
#
loop_
_entity_poly.entity_id
_entity_poly.type
_entity_poly.pdbx_seq_one_letter_code
_entity_poly.pdbx_strand_id
1 'polypeptide(L)'
;MTFARLEDVLRPTDNTFKAFYDRGYRTWYKLWAGAANDCTLPLTCLEWEHHFPQHPILPVGLDPDDSGLVTAKSTWLSAEGHCNIPTFEQTFQMAVTIGKPTSTVLADNPDLSLFEWFGKDDGHLVVLMFAWAYALSARWAEIIPRASPMEYTTSQAPLTAHPVSSEAADNGRPMVVELGKLTGEAARWWAAVLAPGEGWKAAIPHERWRLLSPWSVTKEFNNINILLTSSSSRVNSHSPTPASFKTALKYIEEYSVLHNASTQSRAALAAALLLPLAKLDNRKILLHAPRGLCRQSADIETPRSSLFEEHYLRQFDRLLTLSANARGMKAVLGSIFYESSIPANACGAWLQGTMAVLQLKGTENLHLLARMFFDRSPHISYLWLGGIITGAHKDFLRSTSSLLGLNRIDLHAAAWTGTLLSFIQEPVSPNHPENSLQCTRILPWETRISETPTLVFSFTHIVQASTVFSSWITLSTARRMRMKHLKWTIAG
;
A
#
# COMPACT_ATOMS: atom_id res chain seq x y z
N MET A 1 19.50 -36.81 0.62
CA MET A 1 18.07 -37.16 0.44
C MET A 1 17.83 -37.40 -1.03
N THR A 2 17.51 -38.62 -1.38
CA THR A 2 17.20 -39.10 -2.73
C THR A 2 15.89 -38.44 -3.20
N PHE A 3 15.95 -37.71 -4.32
CA PHE A 3 14.75 -37.22 -5.01
C PHE A 3 13.93 -38.44 -5.46
N ALA A 4 12.87 -38.76 -4.72
CA ALA A 4 11.85 -39.67 -5.21
C ALA A 4 11.32 -39.10 -6.52
N ARG A 5 11.44 -39.87 -7.61
CA ARG A 5 10.82 -39.55 -8.91
C ARG A 5 9.34 -39.24 -8.66
N LEU A 6 8.91 -38.01 -8.91
CA LEU A 6 7.49 -37.68 -8.95
C LEU A 6 6.84 -38.52 -10.06
N GLU A 7 5.93 -39.43 -9.70
CA GLU A 7 5.19 -40.29 -10.64
C GLU A 7 4.21 -39.51 -11.55
N ASP A 8 3.96 -38.23 -11.26
CA ASP A 8 3.38 -37.25 -12.19
C ASP A 8 3.93 -35.87 -11.83
N VAL A 9 4.78 -35.29 -12.68
CA VAL A 9 5.44 -33.98 -12.44
C VAL A 9 4.41 -32.85 -12.38
N LEU A 10 3.24 -33.01 -13.00
CA LEU A 10 2.21 -31.98 -13.09
C LEU A 10 1.14 -32.12 -11.99
N ARG A 11 0.91 -33.33 -11.48
CA ARG A 11 -0.08 -33.57 -10.42
C ARG A 11 0.58 -34.09 -9.15
N PRO A 12 0.66 -33.27 -8.08
CA PRO A 12 1.15 -33.77 -6.81
C PRO A 12 0.25 -34.91 -6.31
N THR A 13 0.88 -35.97 -5.79
CA THR A 13 0.16 -37.05 -5.09
C THR A 13 -0.51 -36.51 -3.83
N ASP A 14 -1.49 -37.23 -3.27
CA ASP A 14 -2.14 -36.84 -2.01
C ASP A 14 -1.13 -36.69 -0.85
N ASN A 15 -0.10 -37.54 -0.82
CA ASN A 15 0.99 -37.45 0.15
C ASN A 15 1.82 -36.18 -0.04
N THR A 16 2.17 -35.86 -1.29
CA THR A 16 2.88 -34.63 -1.65
C THR A 16 2.05 -33.39 -1.28
N PHE A 17 0.76 -33.42 -1.60
CA PHE A 17 -0.18 -32.36 -1.26
C PHE A 17 -0.25 -32.14 0.25
N LYS A 18 -0.46 -33.22 1.01
CA LYS A 18 -0.53 -33.17 2.49
C LYS A 18 0.77 -32.62 3.09
N ALA A 19 1.93 -33.01 2.56
CA ALA A 19 3.21 -32.53 3.04
C ALA A 19 3.38 -31.01 2.83
N PHE A 20 3.02 -30.48 1.66
CA PHE A 20 3.12 -29.04 1.39
C PHE A 20 2.03 -28.22 2.10
N TYR A 21 0.84 -28.79 2.30
CA TYR A 21 -0.18 -28.21 3.18
C TYR A 21 0.35 -28.08 4.61
N ASP A 22 0.87 -29.16 5.20
CA ASP A 22 1.43 -29.16 6.56
C ASP A 22 2.59 -28.17 6.67
N ARG A 23 3.41 -28.06 5.63
CA ARG A 23 4.49 -27.06 5.57
C ARG A 23 3.96 -25.63 5.61
N GLY A 24 2.94 -25.30 4.80
CA GLY A 24 2.28 -23.99 4.81
C GLY A 24 1.68 -23.66 6.17
N TYR A 25 0.96 -24.62 6.73
CA TYR A 25 0.36 -24.49 8.07
C TYR A 25 1.43 -24.24 9.13
N ARG A 26 2.47 -25.07 9.22
CA ARG A 26 3.50 -24.94 10.25
C ARG A 26 4.30 -23.64 10.13
N THR A 27 4.61 -23.17 8.92
CA THR A 27 5.34 -21.91 8.74
C THR A 27 4.53 -20.73 9.27
N TRP A 28 3.26 -20.64 8.88
CA TRP A 28 2.40 -19.54 9.31
C TRP A 28 1.97 -19.66 10.78
N TYR A 29 1.80 -20.89 11.29
CA TYR A 29 1.50 -21.12 12.70
C TYR A 29 2.65 -20.68 13.61
N LYS A 30 3.92 -20.85 13.17
CA LYS A 30 5.08 -20.32 13.92
C LYS A 30 5.05 -18.79 14.00
N LEU A 31 4.69 -18.11 12.92
CA LEU A 31 4.52 -16.65 12.92
C LEU A 31 3.39 -16.24 13.87
N TRP A 32 2.26 -16.93 13.81
CA TRP A 32 1.14 -16.71 14.72
C TRP A 32 1.52 -16.90 16.19
N ALA A 33 2.20 -18.00 16.52
CA ALA A 33 2.63 -18.32 17.87
C ALA A 33 3.68 -17.32 18.39
N GLY A 34 4.56 -16.82 17.53
CA GLY A 34 5.51 -15.75 17.87
C GLY A 34 4.78 -14.42 18.14
N ALA A 35 3.89 -14.03 17.23
CA ALA A 35 3.13 -12.79 17.32
C ALA A 35 2.18 -12.74 18.52
N ALA A 36 1.64 -13.89 18.97
CA ALA A 36 0.76 -13.95 20.12
C ALA A 36 1.43 -13.55 21.45
N ASN A 37 2.76 -13.49 21.50
CA ASN A 37 3.52 -13.13 22.70
C ASN A 37 3.92 -11.64 22.74
N ASP A 38 3.72 -10.88 21.65
CA ASP A 38 4.14 -9.48 21.54
C ASP A 38 3.17 -8.67 20.65
N CYS A 39 2.39 -7.79 21.28
CA CYS A 39 1.45 -6.90 20.59
C CYS A 39 2.07 -5.55 20.18
N THR A 40 3.34 -5.31 20.48
CA THR A 40 3.98 -4.02 20.19
C THR A 40 4.23 -3.84 18.70
N LEU A 41 4.11 -2.60 18.24
CA LEU A 41 4.45 -2.23 16.88
C LEU A 41 5.98 -2.21 16.73
N PRO A 42 6.60 -3.10 15.94
CA PRO A 42 8.05 -3.07 15.79
C PRO A 42 8.49 -1.78 15.08
N LEU A 43 9.43 -1.04 15.67
CA LEU A 43 9.90 0.26 15.14
C LEU A 43 10.41 0.16 13.69
N THR A 44 10.94 -1.00 13.30
CA THR A 44 11.42 -1.27 11.94
C THR A 44 10.33 -1.16 10.88
N CYS A 45 9.04 -1.29 11.23
CA CYS A 45 7.94 -1.10 10.28
C CYS A 45 7.51 0.36 10.10
N LEU A 46 8.13 1.30 10.83
CA LEU A 46 7.94 2.75 10.70
C LEU A 46 9.08 3.44 9.97
N GLU A 47 10.22 2.75 9.83
CA GLU A 47 11.36 3.21 9.04
C GLU A 47 11.01 3.14 7.56
N TRP A 48 11.20 4.23 6.83
CA TRP A 48 10.96 4.32 5.39
C TRP A 48 12.12 4.96 4.62
N GLU A 49 13.07 5.53 5.36
CA GLU A 49 14.21 6.32 4.91
C GLU A 49 15.16 5.55 3.98
N HIS A 50 15.23 4.22 4.15
CA HIS A 50 16.19 3.36 3.46
C HIS A 50 15.53 2.27 2.62
N HIS A 51 14.19 2.29 2.49
CA HIS A 51 13.48 1.27 1.73
C HIS A 51 13.65 1.46 0.22
N PHE A 52 13.85 0.35 -0.50
CA PHE A 52 13.89 0.31 -1.96
C PHE A 52 14.84 1.35 -2.61
N PRO A 53 16.14 1.35 -2.27
CA PRO A 53 17.11 2.33 -2.76
C PRO A 53 17.38 2.25 -4.27
N GLN A 54 16.82 1.24 -4.96
CA GLN A 54 16.88 1.09 -6.42
C GLN A 54 15.57 1.48 -7.11
N HIS A 55 14.52 1.83 -6.36
CA HIS A 55 13.25 2.21 -6.95
C HIS A 55 13.38 3.55 -7.69
N PRO A 56 12.85 3.66 -8.93
CA PRO A 56 12.93 4.90 -9.70
C PRO A 56 12.08 6.02 -9.09
N ILE A 57 12.34 7.23 -9.58
CA ILE A 57 11.60 8.45 -9.29
C ILE A 57 10.93 8.91 -10.58
N LEU A 58 9.71 9.47 -10.50
CA LEU A 58 9.07 10.15 -11.61
C LEU A 58 9.92 11.36 -12.04
N PRO A 59 10.33 11.48 -13.32
CA PRO A 59 11.04 12.65 -13.78
C PRO A 59 10.14 13.89 -13.72
N VAL A 60 10.71 15.02 -13.35
CA VAL A 60 10.03 16.32 -13.50
C VAL A 60 9.78 16.55 -14.99
N GLY A 61 8.59 17.02 -15.35
CA GLY A 61 8.23 17.17 -16.76
C GLY A 61 7.51 15.95 -17.34
N LEU A 62 7.15 14.97 -16.52
CA LEU A 62 6.41 13.80 -16.96
C LEU A 62 5.05 14.19 -17.55
N ASP A 63 4.82 13.78 -18.80
CA ASP A 63 3.59 14.08 -19.53
C ASP A 63 2.76 12.80 -19.76
N PRO A 64 1.67 12.58 -19.01
CA PRO A 64 0.76 11.46 -19.24
C PRO A 64 -0.03 11.65 -20.54
N ASP A 65 -0.45 10.54 -21.16
CA ASP A 65 -1.37 10.58 -22.28
C ASP A 65 -2.77 11.11 -21.87
N ASP A 66 -3.70 11.25 -22.82
CA ASP A 66 -5.05 11.77 -22.55
C ASP A 66 -5.91 10.86 -21.65
N SER A 67 -5.48 9.61 -21.45
CA SER A 67 -6.08 8.69 -20.48
C SER A 67 -5.45 8.82 -19.09
N GLY A 68 -4.39 9.61 -18.94
CA GLY A 68 -3.60 9.77 -17.73
C GLY A 68 -2.66 8.59 -17.46
N LEU A 69 -2.30 7.85 -18.52
CA LEU A 69 -1.37 6.74 -18.47
C LEU A 69 0.04 7.21 -18.85
N VAL A 70 1.04 6.68 -18.15
CA VAL A 70 2.44 6.82 -18.48
C VAL A 70 2.94 5.49 -19.03
N THR A 71 3.54 5.54 -20.21
CA THR A 71 4.16 4.38 -20.85
C THR A 71 5.67 4.60 -20.90
N ALA A 72 6.43 3.62 -20.42
CA ALA A 72 7.88 3.60 -20.50
C ALA A 72 8.34 2.25 -21.07
N LYS A 73 9.61 2.20 -21.49
CA LYS A 73 10.28 0.97 -21.87
C LYS A 73 11.35 0.61 -20.87
N SER A 74 11.57 -0.68 -20.73
CA SER A 74 12.57 -1.24 -19.84
C SER A 74 13.38 -2.30 -20.58
N THR A 75 14.70 -2.31 -20.45
CA THR A 75 15.63 -3.18 -21.18
C THR A 75 16.25 -4.21 -20.26
N TRP A 76 15.81 -5.46 -20.31
CA TRP A 76 16.25 -6.53 -19.43
C TRP A 76 17.50 -7.21 -19.98
N LEU A 77 18.51 -7.32 -19.12
CA LEU A 77 19.80 -7.92 -19.41
C LEU A 77 19.96 -9.20 -18.57
N SER A 78 20.65 -10.17 -19.14
CA SER A 78 21.15 -11.31 -18.39
C SER A 78 22.21 -10.81 -17.39
N ALA A 79 22.15 -11.23 -16.12
CA ALA A 79 23.22 -10.85 -15.20
C ALA A 79 24.54 -11.55 -15.54
N GLU A 80 25.63 -10.97 -15.04
CA GLU A 80 27.00 -11.43 -15.28
C GLU A 80 27.14 -12.95 -15.04
N GLY A 81 27.44 -13.66 -16.12
CA GLY A 81 27.44 -15.12 -16.23
C GLY A 81 27.26 -15.53 -17.68
N HIS A 82 27.61 -16.77 -18.02
CA HIS A 82 27.53 -17.32 -19.39
C HIS A 82 26.08 -17.65 -19.81
N CYS A 83 25.14 -16.76 -19.55
CA CYS A 83 23.74 -16.97 -19.86
C CYS A 83 23.39 -16.30 -21.19
N ASN A 84 23.20 -17.12 -22.23
CA ASN A 84 22.96 -16.72 -23.63
C ASN A 84 21.57 -16.12 -23.89
N ILE A 85 20.87 -15.61 -22.88
CA ILE A 85 19.56 -14.97 -23.06
C ILE A 85 19.80 -13.58 -23.66
N PRO A 86 19.26 -13.27 -24.85
CA PRO A 86 19.44 -11.96 -25.46
C PRO A 86 18.72 -10.89 -24.63
N THR A 87 19.27 -9.68 -24.68
CA THR A 87 18.61 -8.49 -24.14
C THR A 87 17.22 -8.35 -24.74
N PHE A 88 16.21 -8.10 -23.90
CA PHE A 88 14.84 -7.87 -24.38
C PHE A 88 14.23 -6.62 -23.77
N GLU A 89 13.36 -5.95 -24.52
CA GLU A 89 12.59 -4.82 -24.03
C GLU A 89 11.23 -5.27 -23.47
N GLN A 90 10.80 -4.66 -22.38
CA GLN A 90 9.47 -4.81 -21.82
C GLN A 90 8.85 -3.44 -21.59
N THR A 91 7.62 -3.25 -22.07
CA THR A 91 6.83 -2.05 -21.83
C THR A 91 6.31 -2.02 -20.39
N PHE A 92 6.57 -0.92 -19.72
CA PHE A 92 5.99 -0.57 -18.42
C PHE A 92 4.86 0.43 -18.62
N GLN A 93 3.72 0.21 -17.95
CA GLN A 93 2.59 1.12 -17.99
C GLN A 93 2.02 1.32 -16.59
N MET A 94 1.82 2.57 -16.20
CA MET A 94 1.17 2.92 -14.94
C MET A 94 0.20 4.09 -15.13
N ALA A 95 -0.94 4.02 -14.46
CA ALA A 95 -1.87 5.14 -14.40
C ALA A 95 -1.40 6.10 -13.31
N VAL A 96 -0.99 7.31 -13.69
CA VAL A 96 -0.57 8.34 -12.73
C VAL A 96 -1.70 9.29 -12.37
N THR A 97 -2.94 8.95 -12.76
CA THR A 97 -4.15 9.69 -12.43
C THR A 97 -5.32 8.74 -12.12
N ILE A 98 -6.38 9.27 -11.52
CA ILE A 98 -7.63 8.54 -11.25
C ILE A 98 -8.84 9.36 -11.70
N GLY A 99 -9.91 8.69 -12.13
CA GLY A 99 -11.12 9.38 -12.61
C GLY A 99 -12.06 9.89 -11.52
N LYS A 100 -11.95 9.40 -10.28
CA LYS A 100 -12.75 9.82 -9.11
C LYS A 100 -11.93 9.65 -7.84
N PRO A 101 -12.12 10.47 -6.79
CA PRO A 101 -11.40 10.33 -5.54
C PRO A 101 -11.60 8.94 -4.89
N THR A 102 -10.66 8.55 -4.03
CA THR A 102 -10.78 7.40 -3.15
C THR A 102 -11.74 7.74 -2.01
N SER A 103 -12.76 6.91 -1.80
CA SER A 103 -13.75 7.13 -0.73
C SER A 103 -13.21 6.65 0.61
N THR A 104 -13.23 7.57 1.57
CA THR A 104 -12.84 7.32 2.96
C THR A 104 -14.05 7.58 3.86
N VAL A 105 -14.28 6.70 4.82
CA VAL A 105 -15.37 6.80 5.78
C VAL A 105 -14.75 6.87 7.17
N LEU A 106 -15.06 7.92 7.91
CA LEU A 106 -14.69 8.03 9.32
C LEU A 106 -15.86 7.52 10.16
N ALA A 107 -15.57 6.59 11.06
CA ALA A 107 -16.56 5.99 11.95
C ALA A 107 -15.97 5.78 13.34
N ASP A 108 -16.85 5.85 14.35
CA ASP A 108 -16.49 5.55 15.73
C ASP A 108 -16.64 4.05 15.92
N ASN A 109 -15.64 3.31 15.46
CA ASN A 109 -15.60 1.86 15.56
C ASN A 109 -14.33 1.41 16.30
N PRO A 110 -14.45 1.02 17.59
CA PRO A 110 -13.32 0.55 18.39
C PRO A 110 -12.57 -0.65 17.77
N ASP A 111 -13.23 -1.50 16.97
CA ASP A 111 -12.59 -2.66 16.32
C ASP A 111 -11.54 -2.25 15.26
N LEU A 112 -11.56 -0.99 14.85
CA LEU A 112 -10.61 -0.40 13.91
C LEU A 112 -9.58 0.49 14.61
N SER A 113 -9.71 0.68 15.93
CA SER A 113 -8.76 1.48 16.68
C SER A 113 -7.41 0.79 16.67
N LEU A 114 -6.37 1.61 16.58
CA LEU A 114 -4.98 1.18 16.67
C LEU A 114 -4.41 1.56 18.04
N PHE A 115 -5.27 1.56 19.07
CA PHE A 115 -4.95 1.88 20.45
C PHE A 115 -3.72 1.13 20.98
N GLU A 116 -3.58 -0.17 20.65
CA GLU A 116 -2.43 -0.97 21.09
C GLU A 116 -1.09 -0.47 20.52
N TRP A 117 -1.11 0.26 19.41
CA TRP A 117 0.09 0.79 18.76
C TRP A 117 0.38 2.25 19.09
N PHE A 118 -0.67 3.08 19.20
CA PHE A 118 -0.52 4.54 19.29
C PHE A 118 -1.10 5.15 20.58
N GLY A 119 -1.65 4.33 21.47
CA GLY A 119 -2.28 4.77 22.72
C GLY A 119 -3.67 5.38 22.49
N LYS A 120 -4.23 6.01 23.55
CA LYS A 120 -5.65 6.45 23.61
C LYS A 120 -5.98 7.56 22.61
N ASP A 121 -4.96 8.15 22.00
CA ASP A 121 -5.02 9.30 21.11
C ASP A 121 -4.54 8.91 19.70
N ASP A 122 -5.07 7.82 19.13
CA ASP A 122 -4.78 7.36 17.76
C ASP A 122 -5.44 8.23 16.66
N GLY A 123 -6.17 9.27 17.06
CA GLY A 123 -6.85 10.18 16.15
C GLY A 123 -5.91 11.01 15.26
N HIS A 124 -4.66 11.23 15.67
CA HIS A 124 -3.69 11.97 14.86
C HIS A 124 -3.36 11.24 13.55
N LEU A 125 -3.40 9.90 13.53
CA LEU A 125 -3.14 9.09 12.35
C LEU A 125 -4.07 9.46 11.19
N VAL A 126 -5.38 9.62 11.43
CA VAL A 126 -6.35 9.98 10.39
C VAL A 126 -6.13 11.41 9.90
N VAL A 127 -5.86 12.33 10.82
CA VAL A 127 -5.56 13.73 10.49
C VAL A 127 -4.33 13.82 9.58
N LEU A 128 -3.27 13.13 9.98
CA LEU A 128 -1.99 13.09 9.26
C LEU A 128 -2.11 12.34 7.94
N MET A 129 -2.94 11.30 7.84
CA MET A 129 -3.13 10.56 6.59
C MET A 129 -3.71 11.47 5.51
N PHE A 130 -4.69 12.32 5.86
CA PHE A 130 -5.24 13.31 4.93
C PHE A 130 -4.26 14.43 4.59
N ALA A 131 -3.42 14.83 5.55
CA ALA A 131 -2.35 15.79 5.31
C ALA A 131 -1.30 15.24 4.34
N TRP A 132 -0.88 13.98 4.51
CA TRP A 132 0.03 13.29 3.59
C TRP A 132 -0.58 13.08 2.21
N ALA A 133 -1.88 12.78 2.11
CA ALA A 133 -2.58 12.71 0.83
C ALA A 133 -2.54 14.04 0.05
N TYR A 134 -2.66 15.17 0.76
CA TYR A 134 -2.44 16.50 0.18
C TYR A 134 -1.00 16.67 -0.29
N ALA A 135 -0.01 16.37 0.57
CA ALA A 135 1.41 16.55 0.24
C ALA A 135 1.84 15.72 -0.99
N LEU A 136 1.41 14.46 -1.07
CA LEU A 136 1.62 13.60 -2.24
C LEU A 136 0.98 14.18 -3.50
N SER A 137 -0.22 14.73 -3.39
CA SER A 137 -0.92 15.37 -4.52
C SER A 137 -0.28 16.69 -4.96
N ALA A 138 0.22 17.48 -4.01
CA ALA A 138 0.94 18.72 -4.30
C ALA A 138 2.27 18.41 -5.00
N ARG A 139 3.02 17.40 -4.52
CA ARG A 139 4.25 16.96 -5.17
C ARG A 139 4.00 16.42 -6.58
N TRP A 140 2.93 15.65 -6.76
CA TRP A 140 2.49 15.18 -8.06
C TRP A 140 2.17 16.33 -9.04
N ALA A 141 1.50 17.40 -8.56
CA ALA A 141 1.20 18.57 -9.38
C ALA A 141 2.45 19.38 -9.75
N GLU A 142 3.50 19.35 -8.92
CA GLU A 142 4.81 19.94 -9.24
C GLU A 142 5.58 19.12 -10.31
N ILE A 143 5.38 17.79 -10.34
CA ILE A 143 6.07 16.88 -11.27
C ILE A 143 5.42 16.90 -12.67
N ILE A 144 4.08 16.99 -12.74
CA ILE A 144 3.32 16.87 -13.99
C ILE A 144 2.97 18.26 -14.55
N PRO A 145 3.53 18.70 -15.70
CA PRO A 145 3.32 20.04 -16.22
C PRO A 145 1.87 20.37 -16.59
N ARG A 146 1.10 19.36 -17.04
CA ARG A 146 -0.32 19.52 -17.38
C ARG A 146 -1.23 19.63 -16.16
N ALA A 147 -0.74 19.34 -14.95
CA ALA A 147 -1.55 19.46 -13.76
C ALA A 147 -1.82 20.94 -13.46
N SER A 148 -3.09 21.27 -13.22
CA SER A 148 -3.42 22.58 -12.65
C SER A 148 -2.76 22.71 -11.27
N PRO A 149 -2.41 23.94 -10.85
CA PRO A 149 -2.03 24.19 -9.47
C PRO A 149 -3.07 23.65 -8.50
N MET A 150 -2.63 23.34 -7.28
CA MET A 150 -3.55 22.95 -6.20
C MET A 150 -4.66 24.01 -6.07
N GLU A 151 -5.91 23.56 -5.87
CA GLU A 151 -7.08 24.43 -5.71
C GLU A 151 -7.80 24.11 -4.40
N TYR A 152 -8.21 25.12 -3.64
CA TYR A 152 -9.12 24.92 -2.52
C TYR A 152 -10.58 24.98 -2.99
N THR A 153 -11.41 24.09 -2.46
CA THR A 153 -12.86 24.14 -2.70
C THR A 153 -13.56 25.03 -1.65
N THR A 154 -14.87 25.17 -1.81
CA THR A 154 -15.73 25.82 -0.81
C THR A 154 -15.93 24.96 0.45
N SER A 155 -15.65 23.66 0.39
CA SER A 155 -15.77 22.77 1.54
C SER A 155 -14.61 23.00 2.52
N GLN A 156 -14.94 23.21 3.80
CA GLN A 156 -13.99 23.49 4.86
C GLN A 156 -14.43 22.83 6.15
N ALA A 157 -13.49 22.33 6.94
CA ALA A 157 -13.76 21.90 8.30
C ALA A 157 -14.02 23.15 9.19
N PRO A 158 -14.99 23.08 10.12
CA PRO A 158 -15.29 24.19 11.01
C PRO A 158 -14.11 24.47 11.95
N LEU A 159 -13.79 25.75 12.13
CA LEU A 159 -12.72 26.24 13.01
C LEU A 159 -13.32 27.12 14.11
N THR A 160 -12.96 26.85 15.37
CA THR A 160 -13.35 27.67 16.53
C THR A 160 -12.14 28.17 17.31
N ALA A 161 -12.26 29.39 17.84
CA ALA A 161 -11.25 30.04 18.67
C ALA A 161 -11.43 29.76 20.18
N HIS A 162 -12.56 29.15 20.58
CA HIS A 162 -12.87 28.88 21.98
C HIS A 162 -12.66 27.40 22.33
N PRO A 163 -12.05 27.09 23.49
CA PRO A 163 -11.97 25.72 23.97
C PRO A 163 -13.38 25.17 24.18
N VAL A 164 -13.68 24.03 23.57
CA VAL A 164 -14.95 23.35 23.76
C VAL A 164 -15.03 22.91 25.22
N SER A 165 -15.98 23.46 25.97
CA SER A 165 -16.23 23.09 27.36
C SER A 165 -16.54 21.58 27.48
N SER A 166 -15.90 20.92 28.44
CA SER A 166 -15.89 19.46 28.59
C SER A 166 -17.21 18.85 29.12
N GLU A 167 -18.31 19.62 29.16
CA GLU A 167 -19.55 19.25 29.86
C GLU A 167 -20.76 18.98 28.95
N ALA A 168 -20.58 18.90 27.63
CA ALA A 168 -21.68 18.50 26.73
C ALA A 168 -21.78 16.96 26.64
N ALA A 169 -22.98 16.46 26.97
CA ALA A 169 -23.33 15.06 27.21
C ALA A 169 -23.02 14.05 26.09
N ASP A 170 -23.00 12.81 26.54
CA ASP A 170 -22.58 11.51 26.00
C ASP A 170 -23.12 11.05 24.62
N ASN A 171 -23.67 11.95 23.79
CA ASN A 171 -24.14 11.61 22.44
C ASN A 171 -23.76 12.68 21.42
N GLY A 172 -22.80 12.36 20.53
CA GLY A 172 -22.47 13.20 19.37
C GLY A 172 -21.28 14.16 19.53
N ARG A 173 -20.35 13.91 20.46
CA ARG A 173 -19.14 14.74 20.62
C ARG A 173 -18.28 14.69 19.35
N PRO A 174 -17.91 15.85 18.76
CA PRO A 174 -17.01 15.87 17.61
C PRO A 174 -15.60 15.39 18.00
N MET A 175 -14.86 14.87 17.02
CA MET A 175 -13.41 14.73 17.11
C MET A 175 -12.82 16.14 17.02
N VAL A 176 -12.26 16.64 18.12
CA VAL A 176 -11.65 17.97 18.14
C VAL A 176 -10.15 17.87 17.97
N VAL A 177 -9.66 18.57 16.95
CA VAL A 177 -8.27 18.60 16.52
C VAL A 177 -7.70 19.95 16.89
N GLU A 178 -6.83 19.94 17.90
CA GLU A 178 -6.10 21.12 18.32
C GLU A 178 -4.95 21.40 17.35
N LEU A 179 -4.89 22.62 16.83
CA LEU A 179 -3.88 23.02 15.85
C LEU A 179 -2.83 23.96 16.45
N GLY A 180 -2.97 24.33 17.73
CA GLY A 180 -2.10 25.31 18.38
C GLY A 180 -2.22 26.70 17.78
N LYS A 181 -1.12 27.46 17.81
CA LYS A 181 -1.04 28.83 17.28
C LYS A 181 -0.64 28.80 15.81
N LEU A 182 -1.60 29.07 14.93
CA LEU A 182 -1.39 29.04 13.48
C LEU A 182 -1.48 30.42 12.82
N THR A 183 -0.82 30.55 11.66
CA THR A 183 -1.11 31.62 10.69
C THR A 183 -2.47 31.38 10.03
N GLY A 184 -3.07 32.42 9.45
CA GLY A 184 -4.34 32.29 8.71
C GLY A 184 -4.25 31.30 7.54
N GLU A 185 -3.09 31.22 6.88
CA GLU A 185 -2.82 30.29 5.77
C GLU A 185 -2.80 28.83 6.25
N ALA A 186 -2.09 28.54 7.35
CA ALA A 186 -2.03 27.21 7.93
C ALA A 186 -3.42 26.76 8.42
N ALA A 187 -4.17 27.65 9.05
CA ALA A 187 -5.54 27.38 9.50
C ALA A 187 -6.46 27.04 8.32
N ARG A 188 -6.37 27.79 7.21
CA ARG A 188 -7.14 27.49 6.00
C ARG A 188 -6.74 26.15 5.38
N TRP A 189 -5.44 25.85 5.35
CA TRP A 189 -4.93 24.59 4.81
C TRP A 189 -5.47 23.39 5.59
N TRP A 190 -5.38 23.41 6.93
CA TRP A 190 -5.98 22.37 7.77
C TRP A 190 -7.50 22.26 7.58
N ALA A 191 -8.19 23.40 7.44
CA ALA A 191 -9.62 23.41 7.13
C ALA A 191 -9.94 22.75 5.77
N ALA A 192 -9.08 22.90 4.75
CA ALA A 192 -9.21 22.20 3.47
C ALA A 192 -8.90 20.70 3.60
N VAL A 193 -7.81 20.35 4.29
CA VAL A 193 -7.34 18.97 4.45
C VAL A 193 -8.38 18.12 5.17
N LEU A 194 -9.07 18.67 6.16
CA LEU A 194 -10.03 17.93 7.01
C LEU A 194 -11.49 18.20 6.64
N ALA A 195 -11.75 18.90 5.54
CA ALA A 195 -13.10 19.22 5.09
C ALA A 195 -13.94 17.96 4.76
N PRO A 196 -15.28 18.00 4.95
CA PRO A 196 -16.17 16.99 4.38
C PRO A 196 -16.08 16.93 2.86
N GLY A 197 -16.19 15.72 2.30
CA GLY A 197 -16.03 15.49 0.87
C GLY A 197 -14.62 15.87 0.41
N GLU A 198 -14.52 16.84 -0.50
CA GLU A 198 -13.27 17.33 -1.08
C GLU A 198 -13.06 18.82 -0.69
N GLY A 199 -12.10 19.11 0.19
CA GLY A 199 -11.72 20.49 0.55
C GLY A 199 -10.64 21.12 -0.35
N TRP A 200 -9.99 20.29 -1.16
CA TRP A 200 -8.95 20.67 -2.10
C TRP A 200 -8.99 19.74 -3.33
N LYS A 201 -8.38 20.18 -4.44
CA LYS A 201 -8.30 19.42 -5.69
C LYS A 201 -6.93 19.57 -6.33
N ALA A 202 -6.48 18.47 -6.95
CA ALA A 202 -5.32 18.39 -7.81
C ALA A 202 -5.71 17.59 -9.05
N ALA A 203 -5.67 18.22 -10.23
CA ALA A 203 -6.18 17.59 -11.44
C ALA A 203 -5.46 18.10 -12.70
N ILE A 204 -5.38 17.22 -13.70
CA ILE A 204 -5.13 17.61 -15.09
C ILE A 204 -6.49 17.95 -15.71
N PRO A 205 -6.68 19.18 -16.22
CA PRO A 205 -7.89 19.54 -16.94
C PRO A 205 -7.96 18.76 -18.26
N HIS A 206 -9.13 18.22 -18.56
CA HIS A 206 -9.42 17.54 -19.82
C HIS A 206 -10.85 17.91 -20.27
N GLU A 207 -11.14 17.86 -21.58
CA GLU A 207 -12.36 18.44 -22.16
C GLU A 207 -13.67 17.84 -21.62
N ARG A 208 -13.66 16.54 -21.28
CA ARG A 208 -14.86 15.79 -20.88
C ARG A 208 -14.84 15.26 -19.45
N TRP A 209 -13.68 15.23 -18.82
CA TRP A 209 -13.48 14.69 -17.47
C TRP A 209 -12.28 15.38 -16.82
N ARG A 210 -12.09 15.17 -15.52
CA ARG A 210 -10.88 15.62 -14.82
C ARG A 210 -10.09 14.39 -14.40
N LEU A 211 -8.81 14.37 -14.73
CA LEU A 211 -7.89 13.34 -14.29
C LEU A 211 -7.28 13.81 -12.97
N LEU A 212 -7.64 13.16 -11.88
CA LEU A 212 -7.26 13.59 -10.53
C LEU A 212 -5.93 12.96 -10.12
N SER A 213 -5.24 13.60 -9.17
CA SER A 213 -4.12 12.98 -8.45
C SER A 213 -4.51 11.60 -7.89
N PRO A 214 -3.64 10.57 -7.94
CA PRO A 214 -3.89 9.25 -7.35
C PRO A 214 -4.23 9.26 -5.85
N TRP A 215 -3.80 10.30 -5.14
CA TRP A 215 -4.02 10.48 -3.70
C TRP A 215 -5.22 11.38 -3.38
N SER A 216 -6.03 11.72 -4.38
CA SER A 216 -7.27 12.48 -4.16
C SER A 216 -8.26 11.64 -3.35
N VAL A 217 -8.79 12.23 -2.27
CA VAL A 217 -9.70 11.55 -1.34
C VAL A 217 -11.00 12.33 -1.16
N THR A 218 -12.10 11.60 -0.99
CA THR A 218 -13.36 12.14 -0.50
C THR A 218 -13.66 11.57 0.89
N LYS A 219 -14.14 12.44 1.79
CA LYS A 219 -14.41 12.12 3.19
C LYS A 219 -15.91 12.07 3.46
N GLU A 220 -16.39 10.88 3.78
CA GLU A 220 -17.73 10.62 4.30
C GLU A 220 -17.63 10.51 5.83
N PHE A 221 -18.43 11.28 6.55
CA PHE A 221 -18.46 11.24 8.00
C PHE A 221 -19.71 10.49 8.48
N ASN A 222 -19.52 9.39 9.20
CA ASN A 222 -20.63 8.59 9.73
C ASN A 222 -20.77 8.82 11.24
N ASN A 223 -21.71 9.68 11.65
CA ASN A 223 -21.97 10.03 13.05
C ASN A 223 -20.74 10.58 13.80
N ILE A 224 -19.82 11.21 13.07
CA ILE A 224 -18.63 11.92 13.56
C ILE A 224 -18.58 13.27 12.87
N ASN A 225 -18.13 14.31 13.57
CA ASN A 225 -17.75 15.57 12.95
C ASN A 225 -16.32 15.92 13.40
N ILE A 226 -15.52 16.49 12.50
CA ILE A 226 -14.21 17.06 12.87
C ILE A 226 -14.41 18.54 13.18
N LEU A 227 -13.89 18.98 14.32
CA LEU A 227 -13.85 20.39 14.72
C LEU A 227 -12.40 20.81 14.96
N LEU A 228 -11.99 21.90 14.31
CA LEU A 228 -10.65 22.45 14.49
C LEU A 228 -10.65 23.50 15.60
N THR A 229 -9.65 23.46 16.47
CA THR A 229 -9.43 24.50 17.49
C THR A 229 -8.06 25.14 17.29
N SER A 230 -8.01 26.47 17.37
CA SER A 230 -6.75 27.23 17.32
C SER A 230 -6.82 28.44 18.23
N SER A 231 -5.68 28.81 18.82
CA SER A 231 -5.53 29.98 19.70
C SER A 231 -5.36 31.31 18.95
N SER A 232 -5.61 31.34 17.64
CA SER A 232 -5.27 32.47 16.77
C SER A 232 -6.31 33.60 16.75
N SER A 233 -5.83 34.84 16.64
CA SER A 233 -6.65 36.05 16.45
C SER A 233 -6.99 36.26 14.98
N ARG A 234 -8.26 36.60 14.72
CA ARG A 234 -8.91 37.02 13.45
C ARG A 234 -8.08 36.86 12.16
N VAL A 235 -8.52 35.92 11.32
CA VAL A 235 -8.03 35.72 9.94
C VAL A 235 -8.44 36.91 9.07
N ASN A 236 -7.47 37.70 8.58
CA ASN A 236 -7.72 38.64 7.50
C ASN A 236 -7.79 37.89 6.18
N SER A 237 -8.93 38.05 5.50
CA SER A 237 -9.28 37.38 4.25
C SER A 237 -8.66 38.07 3.04
N HIS A 238 -7.54 37.53 2.56
CA HIS A 238 -7.23 37.50 1.13
C HIS A 238 -7.28 36.04 0.70
N SER A 239 -7.82 35.75 -0.49
CA SER A 239 -8.00 34.39 -1.01
C SER A 239 -6.70 33.61 -0.86
N PRO A 240 -6.61 32.67 0.09
CA PRO A 240 -5.32 32.08 0.44
C PRO A 240 -4.90 31.12 -0.66
N THR A 241 -3.69 31.33 -1.19
CA THR A 241 -3.05 30.42 -2.13
C THR A 241 -2.90 29.03 -1.49
N PRO A 242 -3.24 27.96 -2.22
CA PRO A 242 -3.02 26.61 -1.72
C PRO A 242 -1.56 26.34 -1.38
N ALA A 243 -1.33 25.58 -0.30
CA ALA A 243 0.02 25.30 0.18
C ALA A 243 0.83 24.51 -0.85
N SER A 244 2.07 24.92 -1.08
CA SER A 244 3.03 24.12 -1.85
C SER A 244 3.34 22.78 -1.16
N PHE A 245 3.97 21.84 -1.86
CA PHE A 245 4.45 20.60 -1.24
C PHE A 245 5.35 20.89 -0.01
N LYS A 246 6.33 21.80 -0.16
CA LYS A 246 7.24 22.18 0.92
C LYS A 246 6.51 22.80 2.11
N THR A 247 5.51 23.64 1.85
CA THR A 247 4.68 24.24 2.90
C THR A 247 3.83 23.19 3.61
N ALA A 248 3.25 22.24 2.88
CA ALA A 248 2.47 21.14 3.46
C ALA A 248 3.33 20.24 4.37
N LEU A 249 4.55 19.90 3.96
CA LEU A 249 5.50 19.16 4.81
C LEU A 249 5.78 19.91 6.12
N LYS A 250 5.96 21.22 6.06
CA LYS A 250 6.19 22.05 7.25
C LYS A 250 5.02 21.97 8.22
N TYR A 251 3.79 22.08 7.73
CA TYR A 251 2.60 21.99 8.57
C TYR A 251 2.42 20.59 9.18
N ILE A 252 2.78 19.53 8.45
CA ILE A 252 2.80 18.16 8.97
C ILE A 252 3.81 18.04 10.12
N GLU A 253 5.04 18.51 9.92
CA GLU A 253 6.11 18.44 10.94
C GLU A 253 5.74 19.24 12.20
N GLU A 254 5.24 20.47 12.03
CA GLU A 254 4.78 21.32 13.15
C GLU A 254 3.65 20.66 13.95
N TYR A 255 2.68 20.04 13.27
CA TYR A 255 1.59 19.32 13.93
C TYR A 255 2.06 18.05 14.63
N SER A 256 2.95 17.27 14.00
CA SER A 256 3.55 16.08 14.61
C SER A 256 4.35 16.43 15.87
N VAL A 257 5.07 17.55 15.88
CA VAL A 257 5.80 18.04 17.06
C VAL A 257 4.84 18.50 18.15
N LEU A 258 3.79 19.26 17.81
CA LEU A 258 2.81 19.77 18.77
C LEU A 258 2.14 18.66 19.59
N HIS A 259 1.85 17.53 18.94
CA HIS A 259 1.10 16.42 19.52
C HIS A 259 1.96 15.22 19.91
N ASN A 260 3.28 15.30 19.74
CA ASN A 260 4.19 14.16 19.86
C ASN A 260 3.68 12.96 19.04
N ALA A 261 3.28 13.20 17.78
CA ALA A 261 2.61 12.22 16.91
C ALA A 261 3.52 11.80 15.73
N SER A 262 4.82 11.63 15.98
CA SER A 262 5.83 11.33 14.95
C SER A 262 5.62 9.93 14.35
N THR A 263 5.44 8.93 15.21
CA THR A 263 5.14 7.54 14.86
C THR A 263 3.81 7.43 14.13
N GLN A 264 2.79 8.15 14.60
CA GLN A 264 1.50 8.24 13.89
C GLN A 264 1.64 8.89 12.52
N SER A 265 2.52 9.91 12.36
CA SER A 265 2.81 10.53 11.07
C SER A 265 3.46 9.57 10.08
N ARG A 266 4.44 8.78 10.54
CA ARG A 266 5.10 7.75 9.73
C ARG A 266 4.12 6.67 9.28
N ALA A 267 3.26 6.20 10.19
CA ALA A 267 2.19 5.26 9.88
C ALA A 267 1.14 5.85 8.93
N ALA A 268 0.80 7.12 9.11
CA ALA A 268 -0.13 7.85 8.26
C ALA A 268 0.40 8.03 6.83
N LEU A 269 1.70 8.28 6.66
CA LEU A 269 2.35 8.27 5.34
C LEU A 269 2.24 6.89 4.69
N ALA A 270 2.54 5.81 5.44
CA ALA A 270 2.36 4.45 4.94
C ALA A 270 0.92 4.23 4.43
N ALA A 271 -0.08 4.63 5.22
CA ALA A 271 -1.48 4.54 4.83
C ALA A 271 -1.82 5.39 3.59
N ALA A 272 -1.31 6.62 3.50
CA ALA A 272 -1.52 7.51 2.36
C ALA A 272 -0.93 6.92 1.07
N LEU A 273 0.22 6.25 1.12
CA LEU A 273 0.83 5.56 -0.01
C LEU A 273 -0.04 4.41 -0.56
N LEU A 274 -1.00 3.90 0.22
CA LEU A 274 -1.91 2.83 -0.18
C LEU A 274 -3.27 3.35 -0.71
N LEU A 275 -3.48 4.67 -0.77
CA LEU A 275 -4.67 5.27 -1.38
C LEU A 275 -4.88 4.84 -2.86
N PRO A 276 -3.86 4.83 -3.72
CA PRO A 276 -4.05 4.39 -5.11
C PRO A 276 -4.39 2.90 -5.20
N LEU A 277 -3.88 2.06 -4.29
CA LEU A 277 -4.24 0.64 -4.22
C LEU A 277 -5.72 0.46 -3.84
N ALA A 278 -6.19 1.18 -2.82
CA ALA A 278 -7.61 1.16 -2.47
C ALA A 278 -8.49 1.59 -3.66
N LYS A 279 -8.01 2.56 -4.45
CA LYS A 279 -8.72 2.97 -5.66
C LYS A 279 -8.75 1.89 -6.73
N LEU A 280 -7.62 1.23 -7.00
CA LEU A 280 -7.51 0.12 -7.95
C LEU A 280 -8.50 -0.99 -7.61
N ASP A 281 -8.66 -1.30 -6.33
CA ASP A 281 -9.56 -2.33 -5.83
C ASP A 281 -11.01 -1.84 -5.65
N ASN A 282 -11.30 -0.59 -6.02
CA ASN A 282 -12.59 0.07 -5.83
C ASN A 282 -13.12 -0.06 -4.38
N ARG A 283 -12.20 0.03 -3.42
CA ARG A 283 -12.47 -0.20 -2.00
C ARG A 283 -12.67 1.11 -1.27
N LYS A 284 -13.69 1.16 -0.42
CA LYS A 284 -13.84 2.23 0.58
C LYS A 284 -12.91 1.97 1.75
N ILE A 285 -12.17 3.00 2.18
CA ILE A 285 -11.30 2.91 3.36
C ILE A 285 -12.12 3.33 4.58
N LEU A 286 -12.16 2.47 5.59
CA LEU A 286 -12.86 2.76 6.85
C LEU A 286 -11.80 3.07 7.91
N LEU A 287 -11.89 4.25 8.51
CA LEU A 287 -10.92 4.75 9.49
C LEU A 287 -11.60 4.97 10.83
N HIS A 288 -10.94 4.55 11.91
CA HIS A 288 -11.35 4.92 13.26
C HIS A 288 -11.07 6.40 13.49
N ALA A 289 -12.06 7.13 14.01
CA ALA A 289 -11.86 8.50 14.45
C ALA A 289 -12.40 8.61 15.89
N PRO A 290 -11.52 8.73 16.89
CA PRO A 290 -11.94 8.74 18.29
C PRO A 290 -12.75 10.01 18.57
N ARG A 291 -13.82 9.87 19.35
CA ARG A 291 -14.60 11.01 19.83
C ARG A 291 -13.87 11.73 20.96
N GLY A 292 -13.88 13.07 20.93
CA GLY A 292 -13.27 13.89 21.96
C GLY A 292 -12.03 14.64 21.49
N LEU A 293 -11.27 15.16 22.46
CA LEU A 293 -10.06 15.92 22.20
C LEU A 293 -8.91 14.95 21.87
N CYS A 294 -8.30 15.11 20.71
CA CYS A 294 -7.03 14.46 20.41
C CYS A 294 -5.95 15.08 21.30
N ARG A 295 -5.46 14.35 22.31
CA ARG A 295 -4.43 14.83 23.24
C ARG A 295 -3.04 14.40 22.78
N GLN A 296 -2.02 15.02 23.39
CA GLN A 296 -0.63 14.64 23.16
C GLN A 296 -0.45 13.12 23.31
N SER A 297 0.14 12.50 22.29
CA SER A 297 0.44 11.08 22.28
C SER A 297 1.66 10.79 23.16
N ALA A 298 1.63 9.65 23.87
CA ALA A 298 2.77 9.13 24.64
C ALA A 298 3.78 8.40 23.72
N ASP A 299 4.11 9.03 22.59
CA ASP A 299 4.99 8.46 21.58
C ASP A 299 6.44 8.38 22.07
N ILE A 300 7.15 7.35 21.60
CA ILE A 300 8.57 7.13 21.89
C ILE A 300 9.37 8.21 21.18
N GLU A 301 10.36 8.81 21.86
CA GLU A 301 11.28 9.75 21.23
C GLU A 301 11.99 9.08 20.05
N THR A 302 11.50 9.33 18.84
CA THR A 302 12.17 8.95 17.61
C THR A 302 13.19 10.04 17.24
N PRO A 303 14.37 9.68 16.71
CA PRO A 303 15.37 10.66 16.32
C PRO A 303 14.76 11.71 15.38
N ARG A 304 14.87 12.99 15.80
CA ARG A 304 14.44 14.13 15.00
C ARG A 304 15.31 14.21 13.76
N SER A 305 14.74 13.84 12.61
CA SER A 305 15.37 14.06 11.31
C SER A 305 14.43 14.94 10.50
N SER A 306 14.97 16.00 9.90
CA SER A 306 14.13 16.97 9.22
C SER A 306 13.65 16.39 7.89
N LEU A 307 12.34 16.45 7.63
CA LEU A 307 11.76 16.00 6.36
C LEU A 307 12.28 16.80 5.14
N PHE A 308 13.00 17.91 5.39
CA PHE A 308 13.55 18.79 4.37
C PHE A 308 14.95 18.42 3.88
N GLU A 309 15.62 17.43 4.50
CA GLU A 309 16.94 17.02 4.00
C GLU A 309 16.77 16.29 2.65
N GLU A 310 17.70 16.54 1.73
CA GLU A 310 17.57 16.13 0.32
C GLU A 310 17.36 14.62 0.16
N HIS A 311 18.00 13.80 0.99
CA HIS A 311 17.82 12.35 0.93
C HIS A 311 16.40 11.91 1.32
N TYR A 312 15.74 12.57 2.27
CA TYR A 312 14.35 12.29 2.62
C TYR A 312 13.40 12.65 1.47
N LEU A 313 13.63 13.80 0.82
CA LEU A 313 12.83 14.21 -0.34
C LEU A 313 12.99 13.22 -1.50
N ARG A 314 14.22 12.80 -1.77
CA ARG A 314 14.50 11.80 -2.80
C ARG A 314 13.83 10.46 -2.48
N GLN A 315 13.88 10.04 -1.22
CA GLN A 315 13.22 8.82 -0.77
C GLN A 315 11.69 8.93 -0.86
N PHE A 316 11.13 10.09 -0.52
CA PHE A 316 9.70 10.37 -0.65
C PHE A 316 9.25 10.25 -2.11
N ASP A 317 10.01 10.81 -3.05
CA ASP A 317 9.71 10.72 -4.49
C ASP A 317 9.75 9.26 -5.02
N ARG A 318 10.62 8.40 -4.46
CA ARG A 318 10.62 6.96 -4.78
C ARG A 318 9.35 6.28 -4.31
N LEU A 319 8.94 6.54 -3.06
CA LEU A 319 7.72 5.98 -2.48
C LEU A 319 6.47 6.51 -3.20
N LEU A 320 6.45 7.78 -3.60
CA LEU A 320 5.41 8.37 -4.43
C LEU A 320 5.29 7.61 -5.76
N THR A 321 6.41 7.32 -6.41
CA THR A 321 6.43 6.55 -7.66
C THR A 321 5.90 5.13 -7.47
N LEU A 322 6.33 4.44 -6.40
CA LEU A 322 5.84 3.09 -6.07
C LEU A 322 4.34 3.09 -5.77
N SER A 323 3.87 4.10 -5.03
CA SER A 323 2.46 4.28 -4.67
C SER A 323 1.58 4.54 -5.90
N ALA A 324 2.06 5.33 -6.87
CA ALA A 324 1.37 5.53 -8.14
C ALA A 324 1.24 4.22 -8.95
N ASN A 325 2.23 3.32 -8.89
CA ASN A 325 2.12 1.96 -9.45
C ASN A 325 1.30 1.03 -8.53
N ALA A 326 -0.01 1.29 -8.42
CA ALA A 326 -0.92 0.51 -7.56
C ALA A 326 -0.88 -1.01 -7.85
N ARG A 327 -0.68 -1.42 -9.11
CA ARG A 327 -0.58 -2.84 -9.48
C ARG A 327 0.72 -3.47 -8.96
N GLY A 328 1.84 -2.78 -9.14
CA GLY A 328 3.13 -3.17 -8.58
C GLY A 328 3.10 -3.23 -7.06
N MET A 329 2.53 -2.21 -6.41
CA MET A 329 2.31 -2.17 -4.96
C MET A 329 1.54 -3.41 -4.48
N LYS A 330 0.44 -3.76 -5.16
CA LYS A 330 -0.35 -4.95 -4.83
C LYS A 330 0.45 -6.25 -4.98
N ALA A 331 1.25 -6.34 -6.04
CA ALA A 331 2.09 -7.51 -6.31
C ALA A 331 3.18 -7.67 -5.23
N VAL A 332 3.84 -6.57 -4.84
CA VAL A 332 4.84 -6.52 -3.76
C VAL A 332 4.24 -6.94 -2.42
N LEU A 333 3.07 -6.42 -2.04
CA LEU A 333 2.40 -6.86 -0.80
C LEU A 333 2.13 -8.37 -0.81
N GLY A 334 1.65 -8.93 -1.93
CA GLY A 334 1.36 -10.36 -2.07
C GLY A 334 2.57 -11.28 -1.94
N SER A 335 3.81 -10.75 -2.01
CA SER A 335 5.03 -11.56 -1.96
C SER A 335 5.19 -12.35 -0.66
N ILE A 336 4.55 -11.93 0.44
CA ILE A 336 4.64 -12.63 1.73
C ILE A 336 4.08 -14.06 1.67
N PHE A 337 3.18 -14.33 0.71
CA PHE A 337 2.58 -15.65 0.50
C PHE A 337 3.40 -16.54 -0.44
N TYR A 338 4.37 -15.95 -1.15
CA TYR A 338 5.33 -16.68 -1.96
C TYR A 338 6.40 -17.33 -1.08
N GLU A 339 6.89 -18.50 -1.49
CA GLU A 339 7.95 -19.22 -0.80
C GLU A 339 8.76 -20.01 -1.82
N SER A 340 10.06 -19.73 -1.92
CA SER A 340 10.89 -20.22 -3.02
C SER A 340 11.11 -21.73 -3.03
N SER A 341 11.08 -22.30 -1.84
CA SER A 341 11.24 -23.73 -1.63
C SER A 341 9.97 -24.55 -1.93
N ILE A 342 8.91 -23.91 -2.46
CA ILE A 342 7.65 -24.56 -2.83
C ILE A 342 7.55 -24.68 -4.35
N PRO A 343 7.52 -25.91 -4.88
CA PRO A 343 7.28 -26.14 -6.30
C PRO A 343 5.97 -25.52 -6.79
N ALA A 344 5.96 -24.96 -8.00
CA ALA A 344 4.79 -24.30 -8.57
C ALA A 344 3.54 -25.21 -8.62
N ASN A 345 3.71 -26.50 -8.92
CA ASN A 345 2.64 -27.51 -8.92
C ASN A 345 2.08 -27.83 -7.51
N ALA A 346 2.81 -27.46 -6.44
CA ALA A 346 2.41 -27.65 -5.05
C ALA A 346 1.97 -26.35 -4.34
N CYS A 347 2.05 -25.20 -5.02
CA CYS A 347 1.72 -23.90 -4.47
C CYS A 347 0.29 -23.85 -3.90
N GLY A 348 -0.67 -24.49 -4.55
CA GLY A 348 -2.04 -24.58 -4.05
C GLY A 348 -2.17 -25.26 -2.68
N ALA A 349 -1.37 -26.29 -2.41
CA ALA A 349 -1.36 -26.98 -1.13
C ALA A 349 -0.77 -26.09 -0.02
N TRP A 350 0.37 -25.45 -0.31
CA TRP A 350 1.01 -24.48 0.56
C TRP A 350 0.04 -23.37 1.01
N LEU A 351 -0.63 -22.73 0.05
CA LEU A 351 -1.56 -21.64 0.32
C LEU A 351 -2.80 -22.08 1.09
N GLN A 352 -3.25 -23.31 0.91
CA GLN A 352 -4.33 -23.86 1.72
C GLN A 352 -3.92 -24.02 3.18
N GLY A 353 -2.70 -24.52 3.43
CA GLY A 353 -2.13 -24.59 4.78
C GLY A 353 -1.98 -23.22 5.42
N THR A 354 -1.47 -22.25 4.65
CA THR A 354 -1.38 -20.83 5.06
C THR A 354 -2.74 -20.25 5.41
N MET A 355 -3.74 -20.42 4.54
CA MET A 355 -5.08 -19.88 4.76
C MET A 355 -5.74 -20.50 5.99
N ALA A 356 -5.50 -21.78 6.26
CA ALA A 356 -6.04 -22.44 7.44
C ALA A 356 -5.56 -21.79 8.74
N VAL A 357 -4.32 -21.26 8.78
CA VAL A 357 -3.82 -20.49 9.93
C VAL A 357 -4.44 -19.10 9.98
N LEU A 358 -4.48 -18.40 8.85
CA LEU A 358 -5.05 -17.04 8.74
C LEU A 358 -6.56 -16.96 8.99
N GLN A 359 -7.24 -18.11 9.08
CA GLN A 359 -8.65 -18.25 9.43
C GLN A 359 -8.87 -18.81 10.84
N LEU A 360 -7.80 -19.02 11.64
CA LEU A 360 -7.93 -19.47 13.03
C LEU A 360 -8.62 -18.39 13.87
N LYS A 361 -9.47 -18.82 14.80
CA LYS A 361 -10.01 -17.92 15.84
C LYS A 361 -8.86 -17.25 16.58
N GLY A 362 -8.86 -15.92 16.63
CA GLY A 362 -7.78 -15.10 17.18
C GLY A 362 -6.93 -14.38 16.12
N THR A 363 -6.82 -14.89 14.88
CA THR A 363 -6.22 -14.14 13.74
C THR A 363 -7.12 -13.04 13.19
N GLU A 364 -8.34 -12.95 13.70
CA GLU A 364 -9.24 -11.80 13.51
C GLU A 364 -8.70 -10.55 14.20
N ASN A 365 -7.82 -10.70 15.20
CA ASN A 365 -7.13 -9.57 15.82
C ASN A 365 -6.15 -8.95 14.81
N LEU A 366 -6.39 -7.67 14.50
CA LEU A 366 -5.63 -6.91 13.51
C LEU A 366 -4.14 -6.80 13.86
N HIS A 367 -3.81 -6.64 15.15
CA HIS A 367 -2.44 -6.50 15.63
C HIS A 367 -1.65 -7.80 15.43
N LEU A 368 -2.28 -8.94 15.73
CA LEU A 368 -1.69 -10.26 15.54
C LEU A 368 -1.42 -10.52 14.05
N LEU A 369 -2.39 -10.23 13.20
CA LEU A 369 -2.26 -10.39 11.75
C LEU A 369 -1.14 -9.49 11.18
N ALA A 370 -1.11 -8.23 11.58
CA ALA A 370 -0.07 -7.29 11.17
C ALA A 370 1.31 -7.78 11.57
N ARG A 371 1.46 -8.24 12.83
CA ARG A 371 2.74 -8.76 13.32
C ARG A 371 3.22 -9.97 12.53
N MET A 372 2.32 -10.90 12.21
CA MET A 372 2.64 -12.04 11.34
C MET A 372 3.16 -11.58 9.96
N PHE A 373 2.59 -10.52 9.37
CA PHE A 373 3.03 -9.99 8.08
C PHE A 373 4.39 -9.29 8.16
N PHE A 374 4.63 -8.53 9.23
CA PHE A 374 5.92 -7.86 9.47
C PHE A 374 7.04 -8.87 9.66
N ASP A 375 6.81 -9.89 10.48
CA ASP A 375 7.79 -10.94 10.74
C ASP A 375 8.04 -11.83 9.51
N ARG A 376 7.02 -11.99 8.65
CA ARG A 376 7.14 -12.77 7.40
C ARG A 376 8.07 -12.10 6.39
N SER A 377 8.02 -10.77 6.27
CA SER A 377 8.89 -10.01 5.36
C SER A 377 9.14 -8.60 5.89
N PRO A 378 10.16 -8.42 6.76
CA PRO A 378 10.46 -7.14 7.38
C PRO A 378 10.77 -6.02 6.37
N HIS A 379 11.38 -6.36 5.23
CA HIS A 379 11.76 -5.41 4.18
C HIS A 379 10.57 -4.67 3.52
N ILE A 380 9.37 -5.26 3.56
CA ILE A 380 8.14 -4.63 3.05
C ILE A 380 7.13 -4.33 4.17
N SER A 381 7.56 -4.40 5.43
CA SER A 381 6.69 -4.20 6.59
C SER A 381 6.06 -2.81 6.62
N TYR A 382 6.78 -1.77 6.20
CA TYR A 382 6.26 -0.40 6.05
C TYR A 382 5.07 -0.33 5.08
N LEU A 383 5.13 -1.07 3.95
CA LEU A 383 4.01 -1.15 3.00
C LEU A 383 2.82 -1.90 3.62
N TRP A 384 3.10 -2.98 4.35
CA TRP A 384 2.06 -3.73 5.06
C TRP A 384 1.43 -2.95 6.19
N LEU A 385 2.16 -2.05 6.87
CA LEU A 385 1.59 -1.15 7.88
C LEU A 385 0.47 -0.31 7.25
N GLY A 386 0.74 0.33 6.11
CA GLY A 386 -0.29 1.05 5.36
C GLY A 386 -1.39 0.13 4.81
N GLY A 387 -1.05 -1.09 4.42
CA GLY A 387 -2.02 -2.11 4.00
C GLY A 387 -2.96 -2.58 5.12
N ILE A 388 -2.48 -2.60 6.36
CA ILE A 388 -3.28 -2.91 7.55
C ILE A 388 -4.21 -1.73 7.87
N ILE A 389 -3.64 -0.52 7.99
CA ILE A 389 -4.39 0.71 8.30
C ILE A 389 -5.50 0.97 7.28
N THR A 390 -5.18 0.83 5.99
CA THR A 390 -6.17 1.08 4.93
C THR A 390 -7.15 -0.08 4.74
N GLY A 391 -6.90 -1.26 5.31
CA GLY A 391 -7.74 -2.46 5.14
C GLY A 391 -7.44 -3.31 3.89
N ALA A 392 -6.32 -3.08 3.20
CA ALA A 392 -5.91 -3.84 2.01
C ALA A 392 -5.70 -5.34 2.29
N HIS A 393 -5.28 -5.70 3.50
CA HIS A 393 -5.13 -7.10 3.93
C HIS A 393 -6.39 -7.94 3.72
N LYS A 394 -7.59 -7.34 3.89
CA LYS A 394 -8.86 -8.06 3.76
C LYS A 394 -9.05 -8.66 2.38
N ASP A 395 -8.57 -8.00 1.33
CA ASP A 395 -8.69 -8.48 -0.05
C ASP A 395 -7.86 -9.76 -0.28
N PHE A 396 -6.69 -9.86 0.35
CA PHE A 396 -5.83 -11.05 0.29
C PHE A 396 -6.44 -12.24 1.04
N LEU A 397 -7.14 -11.99 2.15
CA LEU A 397 -7.66 -13.04 3.03
C LEU A 397 -9.02 -13.62 2.60
N ARG A 398 -9.67 -13.08 1.56
CA ARG A 398 -10.99 -13.56 1.09
C ARG A 398 -10.99 -15.02 0.62
N SER A 399 -9.90 -15.48 0.01
CA SER A 399 -9.81 -16.83 -0.57
C SER A 399 -8.36 -17.26 -0.78
N THR A 400 -8.12 -18.55 -0.93
CA THR A 400 -6.78 -19.07 -1.28
C THR A 400 -6.29 -18.55 -2.63
N SER A 401 -7.18 -18.33 -3.60
CA SER A 401 -6.86 -17.66 -4.86
C SER A 401 -6.52 -16.18 -4.69
N SER A 402 -7.06 -15.52 -3.66
CA SER A 402 -6.73 -14.14 -3.32
C SER A 402 -5.35 -13.99 -2.69
N LEU A 403 -4.81 -15.05 -2.06
CA LEU A 403 -3.44 -15.05 -1.51
C LEU A 403 -2.37 -14.98 -2.59
N LEU A 404 -2.59 -15.68 -3.70
CA LEU A 404 -1.78 -15.47 -4.92
C LEU A 404 -1.96 -14.07 -5.50
N GLY A 405 -3.06 -13.43 -5.11
CA GLY A 405 -3.75 -12.43 -5.89
C GLY A 405 -4.15 -12.99 -7.24
N LEU A 406 -5.20 -12.43 -7.84
CA LEU A 406 -5.24 -12.36 -9.31
C LEU A 406 -4.18 -11.36 -9.83
N ASN A 407 -3.11 -11.14 -9.05
CA ASN A 407 -2.11 -10.12 -9.24
C ASN A 407 -1.24 -10.59 -10.39
N ARG A 408 -1.30 -9.85 -11.51
CA ARG A 408 -0.25 -9.97 -12.52
C ARG A 408 1.07 -9.73 -11.79
N ILE A 409 1.99 -10.67 -11.91
CA ILE A 409 3.38 -10.48 -11.49
C ILE A 409 3.85 -9.19 -12.16
N ASP A 410 4.26 -8.21 -11.36
CA ASP A 410 4.86 -6.99 -11.85
C ASP A 410 6.38 -7.13 -11.70
N LEU A 411 7.04 -7.56 -12.77
CA LEU A 411 8.48 -7.78 -12.77
C LEU A 411 9.25 -6.48 -12.51
N HIS A 412 8.74 -5.33 -12.95
CA HIS A 412 9.39 -4.04 -12.71
C HIS A 412 9.37 -3.70 -11.23
N ALA A 413 8.20 -3.78 -10.59
CA ALA A 413 8.07 -3.57 -9.15
C ALA A 413 8.97 -4.54 -8.39
N ALA A 414 8.97 -5.81 -8.76
CA ALA A 414 9.81 -6.84 -8.15
C ALA A 414 11.31 -6.51 -8.23
N ALA A 415 11.79 -6.07 -9.40
CA ALA A 415 13.18 -5.68 -9.61
C ALA A 415 13.54 -4.43 -8.80
N TRP A 416 12.70 -3.39 -8.85
CA TRP A 416 12.94 -2.11 -8.19
C TRP A 416 12.88 -2.16 -6.67
N THR A 417 12.02 -3.02 -6.11
CA THR A 417 11.93 -3.24 -4.66
C THR A 417 12.84 -4.35 -4.18
N GLY A 418 13.49 -5.11 -5.09
CA GLY A 418 14.27 -6.29 -4.74
C GLY A 418 13.42 -7.40 -4.10
N THR A 419 12.14 -7.50 -4.46
CA THR A 419 11.19 -8.44 -3.86
C THR A 419 10.96 -9.64 -4.77
N LEU A 420 11.03 -10.83 -4.19
CA LEU A 420 10.73 -12.09 -4.90
C LEU A 420 9.21 -12.34 -4.87
N LEU A 421 8.54 -12.17 -6.01
CA LEU A 421 7.09 -12.30 -6.14
C LEU A 421 6.66 -13.68 -6.66
N SER A 422 7.52 -14.36 -7.43
CA SER A 422 7.18 -15.60 -8.11
C SER A 422 8.40 -16.43 -8.51
N PHE A 423 8.16 -17.70 -8.83
CA PHE A 423 9.16 -18.66 -9.32
C PHE A 423 9.82 -18.24 -10.64
N ILE A 424 9.17 -17.36 -11.41
CA ILE A 424 9.75 -16.80 -12.65
C ILE A 424 11.05 -16.03 -12.37
N GLN A 425 11.21 -15.51 -11.16
CA GLN A 425 12.40 -14.78 -10.72
C GLN A 425 13.47 -15.69 -10.10
N GLU A 426 13.21 -17.00 -9.96
CA GLU A 426 14.15 -17.92 -9.34
C GLU A 426 15.28 -18.35 -10.27
N PRO A 427 16.47 -18.64 -9.72
CA PRO A 427 17.54 -19.23 -10.51
C PRO A 427 17.11 -20.61 -11.01
N VAL A 428 17.40 -20.89 -12.27
CA VAL A 428 17.22 -22.25 -12.81
C VAL A 428 18.36 -23.13 -12.31
N SER A 429 18.05 -24.16 -11.52
CA SER A 429 19.04 -25.16 -11.09
C SER A 429 19.65 -25.88 -12.30
N PRO A 430 20.98 -26.05 -12.36
CA PRO A 430 21.64 -26.77 -13.44
C PRO A 430 21.44 -28.28 -13.27
N ASN A 431 20.37 -28.82 -13.84
CA ASN A 431 20.19 -30.27 -13.94
C ASN A 431 20.80 -30.79 -15.26
N HIS A 432 22.14 -30.76 -15.38
CA HIS A 432 22.91 -31.66 -16.25
C HIS A 432 24.42 -31.56 -15.93
N PRO A 433 25.12 -32.68 -15.68
CA PRO A 433 26.57 -32.70 -15.62
C PRO A 433 27.10 -32.86 -17.04
N GLU A 434 27.15 -31.77 -17.79
CA GLU A 434 28.05 -31.52 -18.93
C GLU A 434 27.76 -30.08 -19.39
N ASN A 435 28.67 -29.16 -19.08
CA ASN A 435 28.62 -27.73 -19.43
C ASN A 435 27.43 -26.93 -18.87
N SER A 436 27.17 -27.03 -17.56
CA SER A 436 26.09 -26.31 -16.90
C SER A 436 26.42 -24.83 -16.63
N LEU A 437 25.89 -23.98 -17.51
CA LEU A 437 25.90 -22.52 -17.44
C LEU A 437 25.05 -22.04 -16.26
N GLN A 438 25.65 -21.26 -15.36
CA GLN A 438 24.91 -20.50 -14.35
C GLN A 438 24.17 -19.34 -15.02
N CYS A 439 22.84 -19.32 -14.94
CA CYS A 439 22.06 -18.10 -15.15
C CYS A 439 21.62 -17.60 -13.77
N THR A 440 22.56 -16.97 -13.06
CA THR A 440 22.28 -16.33 -11.77
C THR A 440 21.70 -14.97 -12.04
N ARG A 441 20.48 -14.71 -11.53
CA ARG A 441 19.94 -13.38 -11.24
C ARG A 441 19.55 -12.56 -12.48
N ILE A 442 18.39 -11.91 -12.42
CA ILE A 442 18.17 -10.69 -13.19
C ILE A 442 18.61 -9.57 -12.25
N LEU A 443 19.72 -8.91 -12.57
CA LEU A 443 20.15 -7.73 -11.81
C LEU A 443 19.31 -6.52 -12.26
N PRO A 444 18.81 -5.68 -11.33
CA PRO A 444 18.07 -4.47 -11.69
C PRO A 444 19.01 -3.43 -12.33
N TRP A 445 18.53 -2.73 -13.35
CA TRP A 445 19.21 -1.61 -14.02
C TRP A 445 18.32 -0.35 -14.02
N GLU A 446 18.94 0.79 -14.35
CA GLU A 446 18.41 2.16 -14.36
C GLU A 446 17.26 2.40 -15.35
N THR A 447 16.01 2.44 -14.88
CA THR A 447 14.91 2.98 -15.70
C THR A 447 15.12 4.46 -15.99
N ARG A 448 15.61 4.80 -17.18
CA ARG A 448 15.51 6.15 -17.74
C ARG A 448 14.12 6.31 -18.34
N ILE A 449 13.25 7.05 -17.66
CA ILE A 449 12.01 7.56 -18.25
C ILE A 449 12.47 8.67 -19.22
N SER A 450 12.56 8.34 -20.52
CA SER A 450 13.10 9.25 -21.52
C SER A 450 12.14 10.41 -21.81
N GLU A 451 12.65 11.63 -21.71
CA GLU A 451 12.06 12.81 -22.32
C GLU A 451 12.24 12.72 -23.85
N THR A 452 11.19 12.39 -24.60
CA THR A 452 10.91 12.83 -25.99
C THR A 452 9.74 12.02 -26.58
N PRO A 453 8.84 12.64 -27.36
CA PRO A 453 7.75 11.94 -28.03
C PRO A 453 8.16 11.51 -29.44
N THR A 454 7.97 10.24 -29.80
CA THR A 454 7.72 9.87 -31.21
C THR A 454 7.08 8.48 -31.35
N LEU A 455 6.03 8.44 -32.18
CA LEU A 455 5.28 7.28 -32.65
C LEU A 455 6.14 6.27 -33.43
N VAL A 456 5.76 4.97 -33.42
CA VAL A 456 5.45 4.13 -34.61
C VAL A 456 4.98 2.72 -34.17
N PHE A 457 4.15 2.13 -35.03
CA PHE A 457 3.23 0.98 -34.93
C PHE A 457 3.80 -0.47 -34.93
N SER A 458 3.05 -1.33 -34.21
CA SER A 458 2.50 -2.69 -34.51
C SER A 458 3.24 -4.06 -34.48
N PHE A 459 2.44 -4.99 -33.92
CA PHE A 459 2.23 -6.45 -34.12
C PHE A 459 2.98 -7.53 -33.29
N THR A 460 2.18 -8.16 -32.42
CA THR A 460 2.05 -9.60 -32.03
C THR A 460 3.26 -10.43 -31.60
N HIS A 461 3.33 -10.76 -30.30
CA HIS A 461 2.91 -12.04 -29.70
C HIS A 461 3.56 -12.13 -28.31
N ILE A 462 2.75 -12.19 -27.24
CA ILE A 462 2.99 -12.91 -25.96
C ILE A 462 1.64 -12.83 -25.21
N VAL A 463 0.71 -13.70 -25.60
CA VAL A 463 -0.54 -13.97 -24.89
C VAL A 463 -0.63 -15.48 -24.76
N GLN A 464 0.11 -16.06 -23.82
CA GLN A 464 -0.04 -17.50 -23.53
C GLN A 464 0.35 -17.88 -22.10
N ALA A 465 1.19 -17.12 -21.39
CA ALA A 465 1.56 -17.46 -20.01
C ALA A 465 0.46 -17.12 -18.97
N SER A 466 -0.32 -16.05 -19.17
CA SER A 466 -1.38 -15.63 -18.24
C SER A 466 -2.65 -16.49 -18.32
N THR A 467 -2.92 -17.08 -19.48
CA THR A 467 -4.14 -17.87 -19.75
C THR A 467 -4.05 -19.27 -19.14
N VAL A 468 -2.83 -19.83 -19.05
CA VAL A 468 -2.59 -21.14 -18.43
C VAL A 468 -2.87 -21.06 -16.93
N PHE A 469 -2.38 -20.02 -16.23
CA PHE A 469 -2.59 -19.89 -14.79
C PHE A 469 -4.08 -19.71 -14.42
N SER A 470 -4.84 -18.93 -15.21
CA SER A 470 -6.28 -18.77 -15.03
C SER A 470 -7.03 -20.09 -15.26
N SER A 471 -6.68 -20.86 -16.30
CA SER A 471 -7.33 -22.13 -16.63
C SER A 471 -7.10 -23.21 -15.56
N TRP A 472 -5.90 -23.25 -14.95
CA TRP A 472 -5.59 -24.17 -13.85
C TRP A 472 -6.38 -23.88 -12.57
N ILE A 473 -6.60 -22.60 -12.24
CA ILE A 473 -7.42 -22.19 -11.09
C ILE A 473 -8.90 -22.61 -11.31
N THR A 474 -9.45 -22.44 -12.51
CA THR A 474 -10.83 -22.85 -12.83
C THR A 474 -11.01 -24.38 -12.71
N LEU A 475 -10.03 -25.17 -13.18
CA LEU A 475 -10.02 -26.63 -13.08
C LEU A 475 -9.96 -27.14 -11.63
N SER A 476 -9.19 -26.46 -10.76
CA SER A 476 -9.14 -26.80 -9.33
C SER A 476 -10.47 -26.50 -8.60
N THR A 477 -11.16 -25.43 -9.02
CA THR A 477 -12.46 -25.01 -8.46
C THR A 477 -13.58 -25.96 -8.91
N ALA A 478 -13.54 -26.47 -10.15
CA ALA A 478 -14.48 -27.46 -10.67
C ALA A 478 -14.42 -28.81 -9.92
N ARG A 479 -13.25 -29.21 -9.41
CA ARG A 479 -13.12 -30.39 -8.54
C ARG A 479 -13.83 -30.22 -7.19
N ARG A 480 -14.01 -28.99 -6.70
CA ARG A 480 -14.73 -28.67 -5.45
C ARG A 480 -16.24 -28.94 -5.55
N MET A 481 -16.83 -28.94 -6.75
CA MET A 481 -18.24 -29.28 -6.96
C MET A 481 -18.51 -30.79 -7.02
N ARG A 482 -17.52 -31.63 -7.38
CA ARG A 482 -17.72 -33.09 -7.45
C ARG A 482 -17.61 -33.81 -6.09
N MET A 483 -17.06 -33.18 -5.05
CA MET A 483 -16.90 -33.82 -3.73
C MET A 483 -18.04 -33.58 -2.73
N LYS A 484 -19.10 -32.84 -3.09
CA LYS A 484 -20.25 -32.57 -2.19
C LYS A 484 -21.31 -33.68 -2.12
N HIS A 485 -21.09 -34.85 -2.73
CA HIS A 485 -22.05 -35.96 -2.76
C HIS A 485 -21.49 -37.30 -2.23
N LEU A 486 -20.80 -37.29 -1.08
CA LEU A 486 -20.68 -38.50 -0.26
C LEU A 486 -21.50 -38.33 1.03
N LYS A 487 -22.68 -38.96 1.06
CA LYS A 487 -23.46 -39.19 2.27
C LYS A 487 -22.76 -40.25 3.11
N TRP A 488 -22.55 -39.96 4.40
CA TRP A 488 -22.16 -40.95 5.39
C TRP A 488 -23.42 -41.65 5.91
N THR A 489 -23.49 -42.97 5.76
CA THR A 489 -24.47 -43.83 6.42
C THR A 489 -23.74 -44.54 7.55
N ILE A 490 -24.14 -44.29 8.79
CA ILE A 490 -23.63 -44.99 9.98
C ILE A 490 -24.50 -46.23 10.18
N ALA A 491 -23.88 -47.40 10.32
CA ALA A 491 -24.52 -48.61 10.79
C ALA A 491 -23.58 -49.31 11.78
N GLY A 492 -24.09 -49.58 12.99
CA GLY A 492 -23.40 -50.24 14.10
C GLY A 492 -23.30 -49.36 15.32
#